data_AF-A0A1B2F0G1-F1
#
_entry.id   AF-A0A1B2F0G1-F1
#
_cell.length_a   1.000
_cell.length_b   1.000
_cell.length_c   1.000
_cell.angle_alpha   90.00
_cell.angle_beta   90.00
_cell.angle_gamma   90.00
#
_symmetry.space_group_name_H-M   'P 1'
#
loop_
_entity.id
_entity.type
_entity.pdbx_description
1 polymer ?
#
loop_
_entity_poly.entity_id
_entity_poly.type
_entity_poly.pdbx_seq_one_letter_code
_entity_poly.pdbx_strand_id
1 'polypeptide(L)'
;MFSPAPQKGRGTTHNPLNRFSPSHSTVEDDGWYQDVPPTQGTEIRIETAKTIITRNTSPDLPFDRSINPYRGCEHGCIYCYARPSHAYWDLSPGLDFETKLIAKTNAAEVLEQQLSKPGYVCAPINLGSNTDPYQPIEREQQLTRRLLQVLLRYRHPVTIVTKGALVLRDLDLLAELASQRLVRVMISLTTLDDALKRILEPRAAAPKARLRAIRVLREAGVPVGVLCSPMIPMVNDSELEHLLEAAKEAGAQSAAYMMLRLPLEVAPLFEQWLQDQYPQRAAHVLSLIRQSRGGELYDSRFGTRMRGEGVFAELLAQRFRKAARRLEFEGREAQALDCTAFCPPGGQMALF
;
A
#
# COMPACT_ATOMS: atom_id res chain seq x y z
N MET A 1 -27.12 18.95 -10.56
CA MET A 1 -26.75 18.24 -9.33
C MET A 1 -25.59 19.01 -8.70
N PHE A 2 -25.60 19.24 -7.39
CA PHE A 2 -24.40 19.74 -6.70
C PHE A 2 -23.44 18.57 -6.54
N SER A 3 -22.20 18.70 -7.02
CA SER A 3 -21.15 17.76 -6.61
C SER A 3 -20.89 17.93 -5.11
N PRO A 4 -20.98 16.87 -4.29
CA PRO A 4 -20.76 16.99 -2.86
C PRO A 4 -19.35 17.53 -2.59
N ALA A 5 -19.25 18.52 -1.69
CA ALA A 5 -18.01 19.24 -1.43
C ALA A 5 -16.88 18.29 -0.95
N PRO A 6 -15.60 18.57 -1.29
CA PRO A 6 -14.46 17.74 -0.89
C PRO A 6 -14.42 17.43 0.61
N GLN A 7 -14.75 16.19 0.98
CA GLN A 7 -14.75 15.76 2.38
C GLN A 7 -13.32 15.79 2.94
N LYS A 8 -13.11 16.59 3.99
CA LYS A 8 -11.78 16.87 4.54
C LYS A 8 -11.14 15.58 5.05
N GLY A 9 -10.03 15.19 4.41
CA GLY A 9 -9.30 13.97 4.76
C GLY A 9 -9.81 12.70 4.06
N ARG A 10 -10.67 12.81 3.06
CA ARG A 10 -11.11 11.70 2.20
C ARG A 10 -10.52 11.82 0.79
N GLY A 11 -10.24 10.68 0.17
CA GLY A 11 -9.58 10.55 -1.13
C GLY A 11 -10.47 10.81 -2.33
N THR A 12 -11.78 10.65 -2.14
CA THR A 12 -12.81 10.93 -3.14
C THR A 12 -14.11 11.30 -2.44
N THR A 13 -14.92 12.13 -3.10
CA THR A 13 -16.32 12.39 -2.75
C THR A 13 -17.29 11.42 -3.43
N HIS A 14 -16.80 10.61 -4.37
CA HIS A 14 -17.61 9.71 -5.19
C HIS A 14 -17.67 8.31 -4.59
N ASN A 15 -18.89 7.76 -4.47
CA ASN A 15 -19.15 6.42 -3.94
C ASN A 15 -19.86 5.56 -5.03
N PRO A 16 -19.17 5.16 -6.12
CA PRO A 16 -19.77 4.38 -7.20
C PRO A 16 -20.32 3.04 -6.70
N LEU A 17 -21.42 2.60 -7.30
CA LEU A 17 -22.13 1.38 -6.90
C LEU A 17 -21.25 0.13 -6.98
N ASN A 18 -21.56 -0.88 -6.17
CA ASN A 18 -20.93 -2.20 -6.27
C ASN A 18 -21.28 -2.86 -7.61
N ARG A 19 -20.26 -3.15 -8.44
CA ARG A 19 -20.38 -3.86 -9.73
C ARG A 19 -21.02 -5.26 -9.67
N PHE A 20 -21.21 -5.83 -8.48
CA PHE A 20 -21.85 -7.13 -8.29
C PHE A 20 -23.28 -7.05 -7.71
N SER A 21 -23.77 -5.88 -7.32
CA SER A 21 -25.09 -5.75 -6.71
C SER A 21 -26.18 -5.58 -7.78
N PRO A 22 -27.24 -6.41 -7.80
CA PRO A 22 -28.27 -6.37 -8.84
C PRO A 22 -29.29 -5.24 -8.65
N SER A 23 -29.30 -4.60 -7.48
CA SER A 23 -30.15 -3.48 -7.12
C SER A 23 -29.31 -2.38 -6.48
N HIS A 24 -29.87 -1.17 -6.39
CA HIS A 24 -29.25 -0.04 -5.71
C HIS A 24 -30.28 0.68 -4.84
N SER A 25 -29.80 1.32 -3.79
CA SER A 25 -30.60 2.21 -2.94
C SER A 25 -30.00 3.61 -3.03
N THR A 26 -30.81 4.58 -3.41
CA THR A 26 -30.48 6.00 -3.31
C THR A 26 -30.94 6.53 -1.96
N VAL A 27 -30.06 7.24 -1.25
CA VAL A 27 -30.47 8.07 -0.12
C VAL A 27 -31.00 9.37 -0.70
N GLU A 28 -32.29 9.59 -0.55
CA GLU A 28 -32.94 10.86 -0.86
C GLU A 28 -33.16 11.65 0.43
N ASP A 29 -33.10 12.97 0.34
CA ASP A 29 -33.42 13.87 1.45
C ASP A 29 -34.95 13.90 1.60
N ASP A 30 -35.45 13.44 2.75
CA ASP A 30 -36.89 13.41 3.04
C ASP A 30 -37.45 14.77 3.47
N GLY A 31 -36.58 15.80 3.55
CA GLY A 31 -36.92 17.15 3.95
C GLY A 31 -37.04 17.34 5.46
N TRP A 32 -36.77 16.32 6.27
CA TRP A 32 -36.85 16.42 7.73
C TRP A 32 -35.54 16.98 8.30
N TYR A 33 -35.69 17.96 9.20
CA TYR A 33 -34.55 18.57 9.87
C TYR A 33 -33.81 17.53 10.76
N GLN A 34 -32.51 17.41 10.56
CA GLN A 34 -31.64 16.50 11.33
C GLN A 34 -30.76 17.30 12.30
N ASP A 35 -30.97 17.13 13.61
CA ASP A 35 -30.15 17.73 14.68
C ASP A 35 -28.66 17.32 14.64
N VAL A 36 -28.36 16.17 14.03
CA VAL A 36 -27.01 15.60 13.99
C VAL A 36 -26.58 15.43 12.53
N PRO A 37 -25.53 16.14 12.06
CA PRO A 37 -25.04 15.96 10.69
C PRO A 37 -24.46 14.54 10.51
N PRO A 38 -24.60 13.92 9.32
CA PRO A 38 -24.13 12.56 9.07
C PRO A 38 -22.67 12.34 9.46
N THR A 39 -22.41 11.26 10.21
CA THR A 39 -21.07 10.98 10.75
C THR A 39 -20.05 10.73 9.65
N GLN A 40 -18.92 11.45 9.73
CA GLN A 40 -17.79 11.33 8.80
C GLN A 40 -16.70 10.36 9.33
N GLY A 41 -17.01 9.65 10.42
CA GLY A 41 -16.12 8.68 11.06
C GLY A 41 -15.80 7.47 10.17
N THR A 42 -14.89 6.63 10.66
CA THR A 42 -14.58 5.35 10.03
C THR A 42 -15.35 4.25 10.76
N GLU A 43 -16.26 3.56 10.06
CA GLU A 43 -16.92 2.33 10.53
C GLU A 43 -15.91 1.18 10.53
N ILE A 44 -15.89 0.37 11.59
CA ILE A 44 -14.98 -0.76 11.75
C ILE A 44 -15.81 -2.02 12.03
N ARG A 45 -15.83 -2.95 11.06
CA ARG A 45 -16.44 -4.28 11.22
C ARG A 45 -15.37 -5.28 11.65
N ILE A 46 -15.73 -6.21 12.53
CA ILE A 46 -14.84 -7.28 12.99
C ILE A 46 -15.02 -8.53 12.11
N GLU A 47 -13.92 -9.09 11.64
CA GLU A 47 -13.88 -10.37 10.92
C GLU A 47 -13.12 -11.43 11.72
N THR A 48 -13.80 -12.53 12.07
CA THR A 48 -13.14 -13.76 12.53
C THR A 48 -12.64 -14.52 11.30
N ALA A 49 -11.39 -14.29 10.90
CA ALA A 49 -10.80 -14.88 9.71
C ALA A 49 -10.61 -16.40 9.89
N LYS A 50 -10.82 -17.17 8.80
CA LYS A 50 -10.51 -18.62 8.74
C LYS A 50 -9.07 -18.89 8.27
N THR A 51 -8.49 -17.95 7.53
CA THR A 51 -7.09 -17.92 7.08
C THR A 51 -6.62 -16.47 7.00
N ILE A 52 -5.33 -16.24 7.24
CA ILE A 52 -4.71 -14.91 7.19
C ILE A 52 -3.64 -14.82 6.09
N ILE A 53 -2.87 -15.89 5.85
CA ILE A 53 -1.90 -15.97 4.76
C ILE A 53 -2.63 -16.14 3.42
N THR A 54 -2.52 -15.15 2.54
CA THR A 54 -3.02 -15.17 1.16
C THR A 54 -1.87 -15.48 0.19
N ARG A 55 -2.07 -16.40 -0.76
CA ARG A 55 -1.07 -16.76 -1.79
C ARG A 55 -1.39 -16.13 -3.15
N ASN A 56 -0.36 -15.98 -3.99
CA ASN A 56 -0.44 -15.50 -5.36
C ASN A 56 0.66 -16.15 -6.23
N THR A 57 0.49 -16.09 -7.56
CA THR A 57 1.40 -16.70 -8.56
C THR A 57 1.96 -15.67 -9.55
N SER A 58 1.98 -14.38 -9.20
CA SER A 58 2.36 -13.32 -10.15
C SER A 58 3.88 -13.18 -10.28
N PRO A 59 4.45 -13.22 -11.50
CA PRO A 59 5.88 -13.05 -11.71
C PRO A 59 6.37 -11.59 -11.52
N ASP A 60 5.45 -10.63 -11.34
CA ASP A 60 5.81 -9.24 -11.04
C ASP A 60 6.26 -9.04 -9.59
N LEU A 61 5.78 -9.91 -8.68
CA LEU A 61 5.94 -9.76 -7.23
C LEU A 61 7.10 -10.60 -6.71
N PRO A 62 7.99 -10.04 -5.85
CA PRO A 62 9.09 -10.78 -5.25
C PRO A 62 8.64 -11.64 -4.04
N PHE A 63 7.38 -12.08 -4.00
CA PHE A 63 6.81 -12.89 -2.92
C PHE A 63 5.60 -13.71 -3.40
N ASP A 64 5.49 -14.96 -2.93
CA ASP A 64 4.33 -15.83 -3.20
C ASP A 64 3.17 -15.54 -2.23
N ARG A 65 3.44 -14.98 -1.04
CA ARG A 65 2.48 -14.89 0.07
C ARG A 65 2.44 -13.52 0.75
N SER A 66 1.26 -13.12 1.22
CA SER A 66 1.06 -11.87 1.96
C SER A 66 -0.04 -11.98 3.01
N ILE A 67 -0.01 -11.07 3.98
CA ILE A 67 -1.04 -10.89 5.00
C ILE A 67 -1.56 -9.46 4.90
N ASN A 68 -2.88 -9.31 4.92
CA ASN A 68 -3.57 -8.03 5.06
C ASN A 68 -4.52 -8.13 6.27
N PRO A 69 -4.17 -7.52 7.42
CA PRO A 69 -4.99 -7.57 8.64
C PRO A 69 -6.29 -6.75 8.51
N TYR A 70 -6.31 -5.80 7.59
CA TYR A 70 -7.47 -4.95 7.27
C TYR A 70 -7.99 -5.21 5.85
N ARG A 71 -9.27 -4.92 5.61
CA ARG A 71 -9.86 -4.67 4.29
C ARG A 71 -10.29 -3.20 4.23
N GLY A 72 -10.05 -2.53 3.10
CA GLY A 72 -10.10 -1.08 3.01
C GLY A 72 -8.82 -0.40 3.53
N CYS A 73 -8.65 0.89 3.25
CA CYS A 73 -7.55 1.66 3.82
C CYS A 73 -7.88 3.14 4.04
N GLU A 74 -7.87 3.57 5.31
CA GLU A 74 -8.10 4.94 5.75
C GLU A 74 -7.15 5.99 5.15
N HIS A 75 -6.00 5.59 4.60
CA HIS A 75 -5.09 6.51 3.92
C HIS A 75 -5.72 7.25 2.74
N GLY A 76 -6.84 6.74 2.18
CA GLY A 76 -7.65 7.44 1.18
C GLY A 76 -6.90 7.74 -0.12
N CYS A 77 -5.92 6.93 -0.52
CA CYS A 77 -5.17 7.20 -1.75
C CYS A 77 -6.11 7.07 -2.96
N ILE A 78 -6.31 8.13 -3.75
CA ILE A 78 -7.29 8.11 -4.87
C ILE A 78 -7.00 6.97 -5.86
N TYR A 79 -5.73 6.85 -6.26
CA TYR A 79 -5.20 5.85 -7.20
C TYR A 79 -5.18 4.39 -6.70
N CYS A 80 -5.69 4.11 -5.50
CA CYS A 80 -5.42 2.83 -4.82
C CYS A 80 -6.03 1.63 -5.57
N TYR A 81 -5.16 0.80 -6.19
CA TYR A 81 -5.57 -0.39 -6.95
C TYR A 81 -6.33 -1.45 -6.15
N ALA A 82 -6.37 -1.32 -4.81
CA ALA A 82 -7.12 -2.20 -3.92
C ALA A 82 -8.59 -1.78 -3.74
N ARG A 83 -8.97 -0.54 -4.12
CA ARG A 83 -10.36 -0.06 -4.09
C ARG A 83 -11.38 -1.05 -4.68
N PRO A 84 -11.15 -1.68 -5.86
CA PRO A 84 -12.07 -2.65 -6.45
C PRO A 84 -12.32 -3.90 -5.59
N SER A 85 -11.56 -4.14 -4.51
CA SER A 85 -11.82 -5.26 -3.61
C SER A 85 -13.07 -5.08 -2.75
N HIS A 86 -13.48 -3.84 -2.46
CA HIS A 86 -14.65 -3.56 -1.60
C HIS A 86 -15.98 -4.05 -2.18
N ALA A 87 -16.09 -4.10 -3.50
CA ALA A 87 -17.20 -4.71 -4.22
C ALA A 87 -17.52 -6.16 -3.75
N TYR A 88 -16.52 -6.94 -3.32
CA TYR A 88 -16.72 -8.31 -2.81
C TYR A 88 -17.36 -8.39 -1.41
N TRP A 89 -17.59 -7.24 -0.74
CA TRP A 89 -18.28 -7.15 0.56
C TRP A 89 -19.55 -6.30 0.51
N ASP A 90 -20.08 -6.08 -0.70
CA ASP A 90 -21.20 -5.17 -1.01
C ASP A 90 -20.98 -3.74 -0.50
N LEU A 91 -19.74 -3.26 -0.66
CA LEU A 91 -19.31 -1.90 -0.34
C LEU A 91 -18.78 -1.21 -1.60
N SER A 92 -18.88 0.12 -1.65
CA SER A 92 -18.33 0.89 -2.77
C SER A 92 -16.79 0.82 -2.83
N PRO A 93 -16.20 0.70 -4.03
CA PRO A 93 -14.79 0.99 -4.26
C PRO A 93 -14.37 2.46 -4.01
N GLY A 94 -15.32 3.39 -3.89
CA GLY A 94 -15.06 4.81 -3.62
C GLY A 94 -14.84 5.12 -2.15
N LEU A 95 -15.68 5.98 -1.60
CA LEU A 95 -15.58 6.46 -0.21
C LEU A 95 -15.66 5.29 0.81
N ASP A 96 -16.48 4.28 0.59
CA ASP A 96 -16.59 3.12 1.49
C ASP A 96 -15.25 2.36 1.67
N PHE A 97 -14.34 2.37 0.69
CA PHE A 97 -13.00 1.77 0.82
C PHE A 97 -12.15 2.38 1.95
N GLU A 98 -12.46 3.62 2.33
CA GLU A 98 -11.70 4.41 3.32
C GLU A 98 -12.55 4.86 4.52
N THR A 99 -13.88 4.75 4.46
CA THR A 99 -14.80 4.94 5.60
C THR A 99 -15.29 3.64 6.23
N LYS A 100 -15.38 2.51 5.50
CA LYS A 100 -15.91 1.24 6.02
C LYS A 100 -14.83 0.17 6.00
N LEU A 101 -14.11 0.02 7.10
CA LEU A 101 -13.04 -0.96 7.24
C LEU A 101 -13.54 -2.28 7.82
N ILE A 102 -12.83 -3.37 7.49
CA ILE A 102 -12.99 -4.68 8.12
C ILE A 102 -11.65 -5.06 8.76
N ALA A 103 -11.64 -5.33 10.07
CA ALA A 103 -10.45 -5.68 10.85
C ALA A 103 -10.49 -7.14 11.28
N LYS A 104 -9.44 -7.91 10.96
CA LYS A 104 -9.33 -9.34 11.30
C LYS A 104 -8.76 -9.51 12.70
N THR A 105 -9.61 -9.45 13.72
CA THR A 105 -9.17 -9.34 15.12
C THR A 105 -8.39 -10.56 15.63
N ASN A 106 -8.60 -11.72 15.01
CA ASN A 106 -7.92 -13.01 15.28
C ASN A 106 -6.71 -13.30 14.35
N ALA A 107 -6.15 -12.29 13.68
CA ALA A 107 -5.12 -12.49 12.66
C ALA A 107 -3.82 -13.14 13.18
N ALA A 108 -3.45 -12.94 14.44
CA ALA A 108 -2.21 -13.47 15.01
C ALA A 108 -2.35 -14.95 15.41
N GLU A 109 -3.51 -15.28 15.97
CA GLU A 109 -3.94 -16.60 16.40
C GLU A 109 -4.10 -17.53 15.18
N VAL A 110 -4.68 -17.02 14.09
CA VAL A 110 -4.76 -17.74 12.81
C VAL A 110 -3.39 -17.84 12.13
N LEU A 111 -2.50 -16.86 12.29
CA LEU A 111 -1.13 -16.97 11.77
C LEU A 111 -0.37 -18.09 12.48
N GLU A 112 -0.39 -18.12 13.81
CA GLU A 112 0.20 -19.17 14.64
C GLU A 112 -0.30 -20.57 14.23
N GLN A 113 -1.61 -20.74 14.05
CA GLN A 113 -2.21 -21.98 13.55
C GLN A 113 -1.82 -22.33 12.09
N GLN A 114 -1.46 -21.35 11.25
CA GLN A 114 -1.00 -21.60 9.88
C GLN A 114 0.50 -21.90 9.80
N LEU A 115 1.34 -21.29 10.65
CA LEU A 115 2.79 -21.56 10.73
C LEU A 115 3.09 -22.91 11.40
N SER A 116 2.26 -23.33 12.36
CA SER A 116 2.44 -24.58 13.11
C SER A 116 2.05 -25.86 12.36
N LYS A 117 1.69 -25.78 11.07
CA LYS A 117 1.22 -26.95 10.31
C LYS A 117 2.39 -27.83 9.88
N PRO A 118 2.30 -29.17 10.04
CA PRO A 118 3.27 -30.09 9.45
C PRO A 118 3.48 -29.81 7.96
N GLY A 119 4.74 -29.74 7.53
CA GLY A 119 5.09 -29.40 6.15
C GLY A 119 4.99 -27.91 5.79
N TYR A 120 4.89 -26.98 6.75
CA TYR A 120 4.98 -25.55 6.44
C TYR A 120 6.37 -25.18 5.90
N VAL A 121 6.45 -24.85 4.61
CA VAL A 121 7.68 -24.35 3.97
C VAL A 121 7.79 -22.84 4.15
N CYS A 122 8.81 -22.39 4.87
CA CYS A 122 9.10 -20.97 5.09
C CYS A 122 9.46 -20.23 3.80
N ALA A 123 8.88 -19.05 3.60
CA ALA A 123 9.33 -18.03 2.65
C ALA A 123 8.73 -16.66 3.06
N PRO A 124 9.33 -15.51 2.69
CA PRO A 124 8.96 -14.22 3.27
C PRO A 124 7.50 -13.83 3.07
N ILE A 125 6.83 -13.45 4.17
CA ILE A 125 5.45 -12.92 4.12
C ILE A 125 5.51 -11.41 3.83
N ASN A 126 4.72 -10.92 2.88
CA ASN A 126 4.54 -9.48 2.69
C ASN A 126 3.37 -8.93 3.52
N LEU A 127 3.60 -7.84 4.26
CA LEU A 127 2.60 -6.97 4.86
C LEU A 127 2.48 -5.70 4.01
N GLY A 128 1.26 -5.25 3.71
CA GLY A 128 1.04 -4.07 2.87
C GLY A 128 0.85 -4.32 1.38
N SER A 129 0.53 -5.56 0.98
CA SER A 129 0.30 -5.91 -0.43
C SER A 129 -1.00 -5.36 -1.02
N ASN A 130 -2.02 -5.10 -0.18
CA ASN A 130 -3.34 -4.62 -0.62
C ASN A 130 -3.90 -3.51 0.28
N THR A 131 -3.70 -3.60 1.61
CA THR A 131 -4.08 -2.58 2.58
C THR A 131 -2.89 -2.22 3.46
N ASP A 132 -2.73 -0.94 3.80
CA ASP A 132 -1.56 -0.51 4.58
C ASP A 132 -1.63 -1.08 6.01
N PRO A 133 -0.55 -1.70 6.53
CA PRO A 133 -0.52 -2.26 7.88
C PRO A 133 -0.41 -1.20 8.97
N TYR A 134 -0.06 0.05 8.63
CA TYR A 134 0.19 1.17 9.56
C TYR A 134 -0.68 2.41 9.28
N GLN A 135 -1.86 2.19 8.69
CA GLN A 135 -2.94 3.17 8.60
C GLN A 135 -3.50 3.59 9.98
N PRO A 136 -4.23 4.71 10.12
CA PRO A 136 -4.58 5.29 11.43
C PRO A 136 -5.23 4.34 12.45
N ILE A 137 -6.22 3.52 12.05
CA ILE A 137 -6.85 2.45 12.85
C ILE A 137 -5.86 1.48 13.56
N GLU A 138 -4.65 1.24 13.00
CA GLU A 138 -3.64 0.37 13.61
C GLU A 138 -3.15 0.88 14.97
N ARG A 139 -3.33 2.18 15.28
CA ARG A 139 -3.04 2.77 16.60
C ARG A 139 -3.79 2.04 17.72
N GLU A 140 -5.05 1.71 17.47
CA GLU A 140 -5.99 1.11 18.42
C GLU A 140 -6.00 -0.42 18.30
N GLN A 141 -6.11 -0.95 17.09
CA GLN A 141 -6.31 -2.39 16.84
C GLN A 141 -5.05 -3.24 17.04
N GLN A 142 -3.86 -2.64 16.85
CA GLN A 142 -2.53 -3.24 17.05
C GLN A 142 -2.34 -4.61 16.37
N LEU A 143 -3.00 -4.84 15.23
CA LEU A 143 -2.96 -6.13 14.51
C LEU A 143 -1.59 -6.37 13.88
N THR A 144 -0.98 -5.34 13.31
CA THR A 144 0.37 -5.46 12.76
C THR A 144 1.39 -5.74 13.87
N ARG A 145 1.26 -5.10 15.05
CA ARG A 145 2.13 -5.41 16.20
C ARG A 145 2.00 -6.86 16.65
N ARG A 146 0.77 -7.37 16.82
CA ARG A 146 0.52 -8.79 17.18
C ARG A 146 1.02 -9.77 16.12
N LEU A 147 0.88 -9.45 14.84
CA LEU A 147 1.46 -10.25 13.74
C LEU A 147 3.00 -10.27 13.80
N LEU A 148 3.65 -9.12 14.03
CA LEU A 148 5.12 -9.05 14.16
C LEU A 148 5.63 -9.82 15.39
N GLN A 149 4.90 -9.81 16.50
CA GLN A 149 5.23 -10.63 17.67
C GLN A 149 5.21 -12.13 17.34
N VAL A 150 4.18 -12.63 16.64
CA VAL A 150 4.13 -14.03 16.19
C VAL A 150 5.27 -14.33 15.21
N LEU A 151 5.49 -13.47 14.21
CA LEU A 151 6.57 -13.66 13.23
C LEU A 151 7.96 -13.72 13.89
N LEU A 152 8.22 -12.87 14.89
CA LEU A 152 9.45 -12.89 15.68
C LEU A 152 9.59 -14.17 16.52
N ARG A 153 8.54 -14.61 17.23
CA ARG A 153 8.58 -15.89 17.99
C ARG A 153 8.90 -17.10 17.11
N TYR A 154 8.44 -17.10 15.86
CA TYR A 154 8.67 -18.18 14.90
C TYR A 154 9.96 -17.99 14.07
N ARG A 155 10.70 -16.90 14.29
CA ARG A 155 11.82 -16.46 13.44
C ARG A 155 11.47 -16.46 11.94
N HIS A 156 10.27 -15.99 11.62
CA HIS A 156 9.73 -16.05 10.27
C HIS A 156 9.98 -14.73 9.51
N PRO A 157 10.61 -14.76 8.32
CA PRO A 157 10.91 -13.56 7.55
C PRO A 157 9.67 -12.81 7.05
N VAL A 158 9.74 -11.48 7.06
CA VAL A 158 8.66 -10.56 6.72
C VAL A 158 9.17 -9.36 5.93
N THR A 159 8.40 -8.92 4.93
CA THR A 159 8.63 -7.67 4.21
C THR A 159 7.46 -6.73 4.45
N ILE A 160 7.70 -5.47 4.73
CA ILE A 160 6.64 -4.48 5.03
C ILE A 160 6.61 -3.42 3.94
N VAL A 161 5.42 -3.05 3.46
CA VAL A 161 5.20 -1.89 2.59
C VAL A 161 4.24 -0.93 3.30
N THR A 162 4.60 0.35 3.44
CA THR A 162 3.73 1.32 4.13
C THR A 162 3.93 2.78 3.70
N LYS A 163 2.90 3.59 3.93
CA LYS A 163 2.85 5.07 3.88
C LYS A 163 2.69 5.70 5.27
N GLY A 164 2.56 4.88 6.33
CA GLY A 164 2.29 5.30 7.69
C GLY A 164 3.56 5.39 8.54
N ALA A 165 3.85 6.57 9.10
CA ALA A 165 4.95 6.76 10.05
C ALA A 165 4.73 6.05 11.41
N LEU A 166 3.58 5.41 11.60
CA LEU A 166 3.26 4.57 12.77
C LEU A 166 4.12 3.31 12.84
N VAL A 167 4.79 2.90 11.75
CA VAL A 167 5.80 1.82 11.74
C VAL A 167 6.86 1.98 12.84
N LEU A 168 7.19 3.23 13.22
CA LEU A 168 8.13 3.53 14.30
C LEU A 168 7.63 3.17 15.71
N ARG A 169 6.35 2.82 15.90
CA ARG A 169 5.84 2.27 17.16
C ARG A 169 6.44 0.89 17.46
N ASP A 170 6.64 0.08 16.41
CA ASP A 170 7.09 -1.30 16.53
C ASP A 170 8.60 -1.43 16.24
N LEU A 171 9.35 -0.35 16.42
CA LEU A 171 10.80 -0.30 16.19
C LEU A 171 11.56 -1.33 17.02
N ASP A 172 11.03 -1.67 18.20
CA ASP A 172 11.53 -2.73 19.08
C ASP A 172 11.49 -4.11 18.41
N LEU A 173 10.35 -4.48 17.82
CA LEU A 173 10.17 -5.74 17.10
C LEU A 173 10.94 -5.73 15.78
N LEU A 174 11.01 -4.58 15.10
CA LEU A 174 11.67 -4.44 13.80
C LEU A 174 13.20 -4.51 13.91
N ALA A 175 13.80 -3.94 14.97
CA ALA A 175 15.23 -4.06 15.23
C ALA A 175 15.63 -5.51 15.56
N GLU A 176 14.84 -6.21 16.37
CA GLU A 176 15.11 -7.61 16.75
C GLU A 176 14.83 -8.62 15.62
N LEU A 177 13.92 -8.30 14.70
CA LEU A 177 13.82 -9.02 13.42
C LEU A 177 15.00 -8.68 12.49
N ALA A 178 15.52 -7.45 12.51
CA ALA A 178 16.61 -7.01 11.64
C ALA A 178 17.97 -7.63 12.03
N SER A 179 18.26 -7.76 13.32
CA SER A 179 19.46 -8.44 13.84
C SER A 179 19.57 -9.89 13.33
N GLN A 180 18.42 -10.56 13.15
CA GLN A 180 18.29 -11.92 12.62
C GLN A 180 18.12 -11.97 11.08
N ARG A 181 18.21 -10.84 10.37
CA ARG A 181 17.95 -10.71 8.92
C ARG A 181 16.53 -11.14 8.49
N LEU A 182 15.55 -11.02 9.38
CA LEU A 182 14.17 -11.44 9.17
C LEU A 182 13.24 -10.33 8.65
N VAL A 183 13.65 -9.05 8.66
CA VAL A 183 12.80 -7.96 8.15
C VAL A 183 13.52 -6.99 7.21
N ARG A 184 12.74 -6.46 6.25
CA ARG A 184 13.04 -5.21 5.54
C ARG A 184 11.76 -4.39 5.34
N VAL A 185 11.88 -3.07 5.37
CA VAL A 185 10.75 -2.13 5.26
C VAL A 185 10.86 -1.30 3.98
N MET A 186 9.78 -1.22 3.20
CA MET A 186 9.64 -0.40 2.00
C MET A 186 8.72 0.78 2.28
N ILE A 187 9.28 1.98 2.38
CA ILE A 187 8.50 3.21 2.58
C ILE A 187 8.05 3.73 1.22
N SER A 188 6.74 3.84 1.02
CA SER A 188 6.15 4.48 -0.17
C SER A 188 6.38 5.98 -0.15
N LEU A 189 7.15 6.52 -1.09
CA LEU A 189 7.39 7.96 -1.22
C LEU A 189 6.87 8.43 -2.59
N THR A 190 5.80 9.21 -2.56
CA THR A 190 4.99 9.56 -3.75
C THR A 190 5.30 10.94 -4.30
N THR A 191 5.64 11.87 -3.43
CA THR A 191 5.94 13.29 -3.72
C THR A 191 6.68 13.87 -2.52
N LEU A 192 7.45 14.93 -2.71
CA LEU A 192 8.00 15.76 -1.63
C LEU A 192 7.09 16.95 -1.30
N ASP A 193 6.10 17.26 -2.15
CA ASP A 193 5.13 18.33 -1.94
C ASP A 193 4.01 17.92 -0.96
N ASP A 194 3.88 18.71 0.11
CA ASP A 194 2.79 18.57 1.08
C ASP A 194 1.41 18.92 0.49
N ALA A 195 1.31 19.73 -0.57
CA ALA A 195 0.03 20.06 -1.21
C ALA A 195 -0.50 18.89 -2.07
N LEU A 196 0.29 18.39 -3.03
CA LEU A 196 -0.03 17.18 -3.80
C LEU A 196 -0.31 15.99 -2.87
N LYS A 197 0.51 15.79 -1.82
CA LYS A 197 0.27 14.73 -0.82
C LYS A 197 -1.10 14.84 -0.14
N ARG A 198 -1.64 16.05 0.10
CA ARG A 198 -2.96 16.22 0.75
C ARG A 198 -4.10 15.80 -0.17
N ILE A 199 -4.03 16.11 -1.47
CA ILE A 199 -5.09 15.78 -2.43
C ILE A 199 -4.97 14.36 -2.99
N LEU A 200 -3.77 13.76 -2.98
CA LEU A 200 -3.50 12.43 -3.52
C LEU A 200 -3.53 11.32 -2.45
N GLU A 201 -3.07 11.61 -1.23
CA GLU A 201 -2.92 10.67 -0.11
C GLU A 201 -3.36 11.29 1.24
N PRO A 202 -4.60 11.78 1.39
CA PRO A 202 -5.03 12.69 2.45
C PRO A 202 -4.62 12.30 3.88
N ARG A 203 -4.84 11.05 4.29
CA ARG A 203 -4.55 10.58 5.67
C ARG A 203 -3.26 9.76 5.81
N ALA A 204 -2.49 9.59 4.74
CA ALA A 204 -1.13 9.06 4.82
C ALA A 204 -0.18 10.03 5.56
N ALA A 205 1.02 9.58 5.93
CA ALA A 205 2.03 10.47 6.51
C ALA A 205 2.53 11.52 5.49
N ALA A 206 2.91 12.70 5.98
CA ALA A 206 3.56 13.74 5.18
C ALA A 206 4.95 13.30 4.68
N PRO A 207 5.47 13.80 3.54
CA PRO A 207 6.73 13.33 2.96
C PRO A 207 7.91 13.41 3.94
N LYS A 208 8.04 14.53 4.67
CA LYS A 208 9.06 14.73 5.72
C LYS A 208 8.96 13.70 6.85
N ALA A 209 7.74 13.26 7.21
CA ALA A 209 7.54 12.22 8.20
C ALA A 209 7.88 10.81 7.67
N ARG A 210 7.72 10.56 6.37
CA ARG A 210 8.17 9.32 5.71
C ARG A 210 9.70 9.27 5.63
N LEU A 211 10.36 10.36 5.23
CA LEU A 211 11.83 10.48 5.24
C LEU A 211 12.41 10.31 6.66
N ARG A 212 11.80 10.92 7.68
CA ARG A 212 12.16 10.66 9.09
C ARG A 212 12.02 9.18 9.46
N ALA A 213 10.98 8.49 8.98
CA ALA A 213 10.79 7.07 9.28
C ALA A 213 11.87 6.19 8.64
N ILE A 214 12.31 6.49 7.41
CA ILE A 214 13.47 5.81 6.78
C ILE A 214 14.71 5.99 7.67
N ARG A 215 15.00 7.22 8.10
CA ARG A 215 16.18 7.53 8.92
C ARG A 215 16.18 6.80 10.26
N VAL A 216 15.09 6.89 11.04
CA VAL A 216 14.99 6.25 12.37
C VAL A 216 15.03 4.72 12.27
N LEU A 217 14.42 4.13 11.24
CA LEU A 217 14.54 2.69 10.99
C LEU A 217 15.98 2.29 10.66
N ARG A 218 16.67 3.08 9.82
CA ARG A 218 18.07 2.80 9.42
C ARG A 218 19.04 2.98 10.58
N GLU A 219 18.84 3.99 11.43
CA GLU A 219 19.59 4.23 12.68
C GLU A 219 19.43 3.05 13.66
N ALA A 220 18.24 2.42 13.70
CA ALA A 220 17.98 1.19 14.47
C ALA A 220 18.46 -0.10 13.75
N GLY A 221 19.26 0.01 12.70
CA GLY A 221 19.81 -1.14 11.96
C GLY A 221 18.83 -1.84 11.01
N VAL A 222 17.57 -1.42 10.93
CA VAL A 222 16.55 -2.05 10.07
C VAL A 222 16.88 -1.77 8.59
N PRO A 223 16.88 -2.79 7.70
CA PRO A 223 17.01 -2.57 6.27
C PRO A 223 15.80 -1.83 5.71
N VAL A 224 16.03 -0.66 5.10
CA VAL A 224 14.96 0.17 4.51
C VAL A 224 15.19 0.39 3.02
N GLY A 225 14.12 0.28 2.23
CA GLY A 225 14.08 0.74 0.85
C GLY A 225 12.95 1.75 0.60
N VAL A 226 13.03 2.45 -0.53
CA VAL A 226 12.00 3.40 -0.99
C VAL A 226 11.19 2.82 -2.16
N LEU A 227 9.88 3.10 -2.16
CA LEU A 227 8.97 2.72 -3.24
C LEU A 227 8.33 3.99 -3.84
N CYS A 228 8.84 4.43 -4.98
CA CYS A 228 8.31 5.53 -5.78
C CYS A 228 7.05 5.07 -6.54
N SER A 229 5.91 4.98 -5.84
CA SER A 229 4.69 4.37 -6.38
C SER A 229 3.40 5.03 -5.89
N PRO A 230 2.53 5.49 -6.81
CA PRO A 230 2.68 5.49 -8.26
C PRO A 230 3.55 6.66 -8.75
N MET A 231 4.25 6.44 -9.85
CA MET A 231 4.66 7.49 -10.77
C MET A 231 3.52 7.76 -11.76
N ILE A 232 3.11 9.02 -11.84
CA ILE A 232 1.95 9.54 -12.57
C ILE A 232 2.46 10.60 -13.56
N PRO A 233 2.25 10.41 -14.88
CA PRO A 233 2.71 11.37 -15.89
C PRO A 233 2.20 12.78 -15.63
N MET A 234 3.08 13.78 -15.69
CA MET A 234 2.77 15.22 -15.58
C MET A 234 2.09 15.66 -14.27
N VAL A 235 2.13 14.80 -13.24
CA VAL A 235 1.66 15.07 -11.88
C VAL A 235 2.81 14.97 -10.87
N ASN A 236 3.54 13.85 -10.82
CA ASN A 236 4.69 13.66 -9.92
C ASN A 236 5.91 12.97 -10.56
N ASP A 237 5.86 12.53 -11.83
CA ASP A 237 6.98 11.81 -12.43
C ASP A 237 8.26 12.67 -12.52
N SER A 238 8.12 14.00 -12.62
CA SER A 238 9.22 14.97 -12.59
C SER A 238 9.97 15.03 -11.25
N GLU A 239 9.39 14.51 -10.17
CA GLU A 239 10.05 14.45 -8.85
C GLU A 239 10.96 13.22 -8.69
N LEU A 240 10.91 12.23 -9.61
CA LEU A 240 11.52 10.91 -9.43
C LEU A 240 12.98 10.94 -8.96
N GLU A 241 13.82 11.76 -9.59
CA GLU A 241 15.23 11.88 -9.23
C GLU A 241 15.40 12.47 -7.82
N HIS A 242 14.69 13.55 -7.49
CA HIS A 242 14.72 14.18 -6.16
C HIS A 242 14.15 13.28 -5.06
N LEU A 243 13.13 12.47 -5.37
CA LEU A 243 12.56 11.46 -4.47
C LEU A 243 13.59 10.38 -4.11
N LEU A 244 14.43 9.97 -5.07
CA LEU A 244 15.50 9.02 -4.86
C LEU A 244 16.68 9.64 -4.09
N GLU A 245 17.04 10.90 -4.38
CA GLU A 245 18.07 11.66 -3.66
C GLU A 245 17.71 11.82 -2.19
N ALA A 246 16.54 12.41 -1.90
CA ALA A 246 16.05 12.61 -0.53
C ALA A 246 15.88 11.27 0.24
N ALA A 247 15.50 10.19 -0.45
CA ALA A 247 15.43 8.87 0.17
C ALA A 247 16.83 8.30 0.50
N LYS A 248 17.83 8.47 -0.37
CA LYS A 248 19.21 8.06 -0.12
C LYS A 248 19.82 8.84 1.05
N GLU A 249 19.60 10.16 1.10
CA GLU A 249 19.98 11.03 2.24
C GLU A 249 19.26 10.67 3.55
N ALA A 250 18.06 10.08 3.46
CA ALA A 250 17.36 9.52 4.61
C ALA A 250 17.85 8.11 5.01
N GLY A 251 18.80 7.52 4.27
CA GLY A 251 19.38 6.21 4.57
C GLY A 251 18.69 5.03 3.88
N ALA A 252 17.85 5.25 2.87
CA ALA A 252 17.27 4.16 2.07
C ALA A 252 18.36 3.44 1.28
N GLN A 253 18.41 2.13 1.42
CA GLN A 253 19.42 1.25 0.85
C GLN A 253 19.02 0.72 -0.53
N SER A 254 17.75 0.36 -0.74
CA SER A 254 17.21 -0.10 -2.02
C SER A 254 16.09 0.80 -2.53
N ALA A 255 15.82 0.76 -3.84
CA ALA A 255 14.77 1.56 -4.47
C ALA A 255 13.97 0.73 -5.47
N ALA A 256 12.69 1.07 -5.63
CA ALA A 256 11.84 0.62 -6.71
C ALA A 256 10.85 1.72 -7.11
N TYR A 257 10.30 1.66 -8.32
CA TYR A 257 9.15 2.46 -8.74
C TYR A 257 8.06 1.57 -9.34
N MET A 258 6.83 2.08 -9.41
CA MET A 258 5.77 1.52 -10.26
C MET A 258 5.05 2.65 -10.97
N MET A 259 4.73 2.45 -12.25
CA MET A 259 3.84 3.35 -12.97
C MET A 259 2.40 3.17 -12.47
N LEU A 260 1.60 4.24 -12.54
CA LEU A 260 0.18 4.24 -12.19
C LEU A 260 -0.61 3.06 -12.80
N ARG A 261 -1.55 2.53 -12.00
CA ARG A 261 -2.44 1.41 -12.33
C ARG A 261 -3.87 1.81 -11.98
N LEU A 262 -4.78 1.75 -12.96
CA LEU A 262 -6.18 2.17 -12.83
C LEU A 262 -7.16 1.00 -13.08
N PRO A 263 -7.12 -0.10 -12.32
CA PRO A 263 -8.04 -1.22 -12.53
C PRO A 263 -9.48 -0.85 -12.17
N LEU A 264 -10.42 -1.25 -13.02
CA LEU A 264 -11.87 -1.20 -12.75
C LEU A 264 -12.31 0.21 -12.30
N GLU A 265 -12.97 0.34 -11.15
CA GLU A 265 -13.55 1.61 -10.68
C GLU A 265 -12.49 2.68 -10.35
N VAL A 266 -11.21 2.31 -10.25
CA VAL A 266 -10.11 3.27 -10.02
C VAL A 266 -9.90 4.18 -11.24
N ALA A 267 -10.22 3.73 -12.45
CA ALA A 267 -10.12 4.56 -13.65
C ALA A 267 -11.04 5.79 -13.63
N PRO A 268 -12.38 5.66 -13.54
CA PRO A 268 -13.27 6.83 -13.48
C PRO A 268 -13.06 7.67 -12.21
N LEU A 269 -12.74 7.05 -11.06
CA LEU A 269 -12.42 7.79 -9.83
C LEU A 269 -11.19 8.70 -10.02
N PHE A 270 -10.14 8.21 -10.67
CA PHE A 270 -8.92 8.98 -10.91
C PHE A 270 -9.06 9.99 -12.06
N GLU A 271 -9.85 9.67 -13.09
CA GLU A 271 -10.20 10.60 -14.17
C GLU A 271 -11.00 11.80 -13.64
N GLN A 272 -11.99 11.58 -12.78
CA GLN A 272 -12.71 12.67 -12.12
C GLN A 272 -11.79 13.51 -11.22
N TRP A 273 -10.94 12.88 -10.40
CA TRP A 273 -9.96 13.58 -9.57
C TRP A 273 -8.97 14.43 -10.40
N LEU A 274 -8.56 13.95 -11.57
CA LEU A 274 -7.75 14.74 -12.51
C LEU A 274 -8.50 15.95 -13.07
N GLN A 275 -9.80 15.80 -13.37
CA GLN A 275 -10.64 16.93 -13.82
C GLN A 275 -10.84 17.95 -12.70
N ASP A 276 -11.06 17.50 -11.46
CA ASP A 276 -11.28 18.36 -10.29
C ASP A 276 -10.00 19.13 -9.88
N GLN A 277 -8.84 18.47 -9.89
CA GLN A 277 -7.58 19.01 -9.34
C GLN A 277 -6.62 19.57 -10.41
N TYR A 278 -6.67 19.04 -11.63
CA TYR A 278 -5.76 19.39 -12.72
C TYR A 278 -6.47 19.50 -14.09
N PRO A 279 -7.58 20.25 -14.22
CA PRO A 279 -8.43 20.25 -15.42
C PRO A 279 -7.66 20.56 -16.71
N GLN A 280 -6.72 21.52 -16.66
CA GLN A 280 -5.88 21.90 -17.81
C GLN A 280 -4.88 20.82 -18.25
N ARG A 281 -4.61 19.81 -17.41
CA ARG A 281 -3.67 18.71 -17.70
C ARG A 281 -4.35 17.36 -17.90
N ALA A 282 -5.57 17.16 -17.38
CA ALA A 282 -6.26 15.88 -17.29
C ALA A 282 -6.21 15.07 -18.60
N ALA A 283 -6.61 15.67 -19.72
CA ALA A 283 -6.60 15.03 -21.04
C ALA A 283 -5.20 14.57 -21.48
N HIS A 284 -4.15 15.34 -21.17
CA HIS A 284 -2.76 14.99 -21.51
C HIS A 284 -2.21 13.89 -20.59
N VAL A 285 -2.49 13.95 -19.28
CA VAL A 285 -2.14 12.89 -18.32
C VAL A 285 -2.76 11.56 -18.75
N LEU A 286 -4.06 11.56 -19.06
CA LEU A 286 -4.79 10.38 -19.50
C LEU A 286 -4.30 9.88 -20.87
N SER A 287 -3.89 10.77 -21.79
CA SER A 287 -3.25 10.37 -23.05
C SER A 287 -1.92 9.65 -22.83
N LEU A 288 -1.04 10.15 -21.96
CA LEU A 288 0.24 9.50 -21.63
C LEU A 288 0.03 8.15 -20.91
N ILE A 289 -1.01 8.02 -20.08
CA ILE A 289 -1.42 6.74 -19.50
C ILE A 289 -1.84 5.78 -20.62
N ARG A 290 -2.76 6.17 -21.51
CA ARG A 290 -3.25 5.33 -22.63
C ARG A 290 -2.12 4.88 -23.56
N GLN A 291 -1.22 5.79 -23.93
CA GLN A 291 -0.02 5.48 -24.72
C GLN A 291 0.88 4.44 -24.06
N SER A 292 0.92 4.41 -22.72
CA SER A 292 1.75 3.48 -21.94
C SER A 292 1.08 2.13 -21.65
N ARG A 293 -0.08 1.87 -22.29
CA ARG A 293 -1.05 0.80 -21.97
C ARG A 293 -1.80 0.27 -23.21
N GLY A 294 -1.21 0.39 -24.40
CA GLY A 294 -1.83 -0.09 -25.65
C GLY A 294 -3.10 0.64 -26.09
N GLY A 295 -3.39 1.83 -25.53
CA GLY A 295 -4.60 2.61 -25.78
C GLY A 295 -5.56 2.69 -24.58
N GLU A 296 -5.45 1.77 -23.62
CA GLU A 296 -6.38 1.64 -22.48
C GLU A 296 -5.95 2.41 -21.24
N LEU A 297 -6.86 2.69 -20.30
CA LEU A 297 -6.46 3.28 -19.00
C LEU A 297 -5.75 2.28 -18.07
N TYR A 298 -5.91 0.97 -18.30
CA TYR A 298 -5.23 -0.07 -17.54
C TYR A 298 -5.04 -1.36 -18.34
N ASP A 299 -3.81 -1.87 -18.31
CA ASP A 299 -3.44 -3.18 -18.82
C ASP A 299 -3.25 -4.14 -17.63
N SER A 300 -3.84 -5.33 -17.72
CA SER A 300 -3.81 -6.37 -16.68
C SER A 300 -2.69 -7.40 -16.87
N ARG A 301 -2.03 -7.44 -18.03
CA ARG A 301 -0.96 -8.39 -18.38
C ARG A 301 0.21 -8.30 -17.38
N PHE A 302 0.80 -9.44 -17.04
CA PHE A 302 2.04 -9.48 -16.26
C PHE A 302 3.22 -8.91 -17.09
N GLY A 303 4.25 -8.41 -16.40
CA GLY A 303 5.37 -7.68 -17.01
C GLY A 303 5.05 -6.21 -17.28
N THR A 304 3.97 -5.92 -18.00
CA THR A 304 3.58 -4.56 -18.43
C THR A 304 2.85 -3.78 -17.34
N ARG A 305 1.89 -4.38 -16.62
CA ARG A 305 0.96 -3.67 -15.72
C ARG A 305 1.62 -2.80 -14.65
N MET A 306 2.82 -3.14 -14.17
CA MET A 306 3.56 -2.32 -13.17
C MET A 306 4.51 -1.28 -13.77
N ARG A 307 4.88 -1.40 -15.05
CA ARG A 307 5.94 -0.61 -15.70
C ARG A 307 5.43 0.35 -16.77
N GLY A 308 4.40 -0.07 -17.51
CA GLY A 308 4.02 0.53 -18.79
C GLY A 308 4.84 -0.04 -19.96
N GLU A 309 4.46 0.34 -21.18
CA GLU A 309 5.17 0.05 -22.43
C GLU A 309 5.32 1.34 -23.27
N GLY A 310 6.17 1.34 -24.30
CA GLY A 310 6.38 2.51 -25.16
C GLY A 310 7.14 3.69 -24.54
N VAL A 311 7.27 4.78 -25.31
CA VAL A 311 8.26 5.85 -25.12
C VAL A 311 8.25 6.48 -23.72
N PHE A 312 7.08 6.78 -23.16
CA PHE A 312 7.01 7.41 -21.83
C PHE A 312 7.46 6.44 -20.72
N ALA A 313 6.98 5.20 -20.75
CA ALA A 313 7.37 4.16 -19.79
C ALA A 313 8.86 3.81 -19.90
N GLU A 314 9.40 3.77 -21.13
CA GLU A 314 10.82 3.58 -21.38
C GLU A 314 11.69 4.74 -20.85
N LEU A 315 11.27 5.99 -21.08
CA LEU A 315 11.95 7.18 -20.56
C LEU A 315 11.97 7.16 -19.02
N LEU A 316 10.83 6.84 -18.39
CA LEU A 316 10.72 6.69 -16.94
C LEU A 316 11.62 5.56 -16.41
N ALA A 317 11.66 4.41 -17.10
CA ALA A 317 12.54 3.30 -16.77
C ALA A 317 14.03 3.60 -16.99
N GLN A 318 14.38 4.47 -17.94
CA GLN A 318 15.75 4.95 -18.14
C GLN A 318 16.15 5.94 -17.05
N ARG A 319 15.29 6.92 -16.72
CA ARG A 319 15.46 7.88 -15.63
C ARG A 319 15.70 7.18 -14.30
N PHE A 320 14.79 6.28 -13.91
CA PHE A 320 14.94 5.46 -12.70
C PHE A 320 16.27 4.70 -12.67
N ARG A 321 16.63 3.97 -13.74
CA ARG A 321 17.88 3.17 -13.77
C ARG A 321 19.14 4.05 -13.69
N LYS A 322 19.15 5.21 -14.34
CA LYS A 322 20.28 6.16 -14.28
C LYS A 322 20.43 6.75 -12.88
N ALA A 323 19.34 7.22 -12.28
CA ALA A 323 19.34 7.79 -10.94
C ALA A 323 19.68 6.74 -9.87
N ALA A 324 19.04 5.56 -9.90
CA ALA A 324 19.29 4.50 -8.94
C ALA A 324 20.74 3.97 -8.99
N ARG A 325 21.37 3.95 -10.17
CA ARG A 325 22.81 3.65 -10.32
C ARG A 325 23.70 4.78 -9.80
N ARG A 326 23.41 6.05 -10.15
CA ARG A 326 24.17 7.23 -9.68
C ARG A 326 24.16 7.36 -8.15
N LEU A 327 23.07 6.93 -7.51
CA LEU A 327 22.86 6.98 -6.06
C LEU A 327 23.18 5.64 -5.37
N GLU A 328 23.79 4.68 -6.08
CA GLU A 328 24.28 3.41 -5.52
C GLU A 328 23.22 2.66 -4.69
N PHE A 329 22.00 2.53 -5.22
CA PHE A 329 20.95 1.74 -4.57
C PHE A 329 21.22 0.24 -4.75
N GLU A 330 21.08 -0.51 -3.66
CA GLU A 330 21.30 -1.95 -3.57
C GLU A 330 20.30 -2.75 -4.42
N GLY A 331 20.78 -3.84 -5.01
CA GLY A 331 19.94 -4.83 -5.68
C GLY A 331 19.10 -5.65 -4.69
N ARG A 332 17.98 -6.23 -5.17
CA ARG A 332 17.04 -7.02 -4.33
C ARG A 332 17.68 -8.18 -3.57
N GLU A 333 18.76 -8.73 -4.12
CA GLU A 333 19.50 -9.90 -3.61
C GLU A 333 20.38 -9.56 -2.40
N ALA A 334 20.97 -8.36 -2.36
CA ALA A 334 21.73 -7.86 -1.20
C ALA A 334 20.87 -7.73 0.07
N GLN A 335 19.54 -7.73 -0.10
CA GLN A 335 18.55 -7.64 0.97
C GLN A 335 17.69 -8.91 1.06
N ALA A 336 18.26 -10.07 0.72
CA ALA A 336 17.62 -11.36 0.97
C ALA A 336 17.38 -11.57 2.47
N LEU A 337 16.21 -12.11 2.83
CA LEU A 337 15.84 -12.39 4.22
C LEU A 337 16.12 -13.86 4.55
N ASP A 338 16.40 -14.14 5.82
CA ASP A 338 16.69 -15.48 6.30
C ASP A 338 15.41 -16.33 6.37
N CYS A 339 15.39 -17.45 5.65
CA CYS A 339 14.32 -18.45 5.69
C CYS A 339 14.72 -19.74 6.43
N THR A 340 16.01 -19.90 6.79
CA THR A 340 16.53 -21.10 7.47
C THR A 340 16.43 -20.97 8.99
N ALA A 341 16.40 -19.75 9.52
CA ALA A 341 16.20 -19.48 10.94
C ALA A 341 14.79 -19.84 11.48
N PHE A 342 13.82 -20.13 10.61
CA PHE A 342 12.42 -20.42 10.98
C PHE A 342 12.30 -21.59 11.97
N CYS A 343 11.72 -21.32 13.13
CA CYS A 343 11.63 -22.25 14.24
C CYS A 343 10.30 -22.08 14.98
N PRO A 344 9.29 -22.94 14.74
CA PRO A 344 8.09 -22.98 15.56
C PRO A 344 8.42 -23.21 17.05
N PRO A 345 7.80 -22.48 17.99
CA PRO A 345 8.01 -22.70 19.42
C PRO A 345 7.72 -24.15 19.84
N GLY A 346 8.65 -24.77 20.57
CA GLY A 346 8.58 -26.20 20.91
C GLY A 346 9.06 -27.16 19.81
N GLY A 347 9.33 -26.66 18.60
CA GLY A 347 10.03 -27.41 17.56
C GLY A 347 11.50 -27.61 17.92
N GLN A 348 12.01 -28.83 17.75
CA GLN A 348 13.43 -29.12 17.87
C GLN A 348 14.17 -28.50 16.68
N MET A 349 15.25 -27.74 16.93
CA MET A 349 16.04 -27.15 15.83
C MET A 349 16.64 -28.27 14.97
N ALA A 350 16.52 -28.14 13.65
CA ALA A 350 17.09 -29.08 12.71
C ALA A 350 18.62 -28.96 12.73
N LEU A 351 19.29 -29.92 13.35
CA LEU A 351 20.75 -30.02 13.39
C LEU A 351 21.27 -30.58 12.05
N PHE A 352 21.67 -29.68 11.15
CA PHE A 352 22.35 -29.95 9.89
C PHE A 352 23.42 -28.88 9.63
#